data_AF-A0A2T2XAA8-F1
#
_entry.id   AF-A0A2T2XAA8-F1
#
_cell.length_a   1.000
_cell.length_b   1.000
_cell.length_c   1.000
_cell.angle_alpha   90.00
_cell.angle_beta   90.00
_cell.angle_gamma   90.00
#
_symmetry.space_group_name_H-M   'P 1'
#
loop_
_entity.id
_entity.type
_entity.pdbx_description
1 polymer ?
#
loop_
_entity_poly.entity_id
_entity_poly.type
_entity_poly.pdbx_seq_one_letter_code
_entity_poly.pdbx_strand_id
1 'polypeptide(L)'
;MAGEFDHLSQLALDEARQNGYMEGHADGLQEGLETGLQEGTLLALRAALLRMTNHRFGSTDNSFRLRVASENRAEQLYAWMDQIVSASGIDEVQDLFSQ
;
A
#
# COMPACT_ATOMS: atom_id res chain seq x y z
N MET A 1 -9.31 -44.28 -33.71
CA MET A 1 -10.25 -44.31 -32.56
C MET A 1 -9.53 -44.22 -31.21
N ALA A 2 -8.82 -45.23 -30.68
CA ALA A 2 -8.24 -45.13 -29.32
C ALA A 2 -7.05 -44.14 -29.17
N GLY A 3 -6.16 -44.03 -30.16
CA GLY A 3 -4.98 -43.15 -30.10
C GLY A 3 -5.27 -41.66 -30.34
N GLU A 4 -6.39 -41.33 -31.00
CA GLU A 4 -6.79 -39.93 -31.24
C GLU A 4 -7.35 -39.28 -29.98
N PHE A 5 -8.07 -40.05 -29.15
CA PHE A 5 -8.58 -39.59 -27.86
C PHE A 5 -7.45 -39.32 -26.84
N ASP A 6 -6.39 -40.14 -26.86
CA ASP A 6 -5.25 -40.00 -25.95
C ASP A 6 -4.43 -38.74 -26.30
N HIS A 7 -4.24 -38.47 -27.60
CA HIS A 7 -3.58 -37.26 -28.07
C HIS A 7 -4.39 -35.99 -27.76
N LEU A 8 -5.71 -36.02 -27.96
CA LEU A 8 -6.59 -34.90 -27.60
C LEU A 8 -6.57 -34.61 -26.09
N SER A 9 -6.51 -35.65 -25.27
CA SER A 9 -6.45 -35.52 -23.80
C SER A 9 -5.13 -34.88 -23.36
N GLN A 10 -4.01 -35.26 -23.99
CA GLN A 10 -2.71 -34.64 -23.73
C GLN A 10 -2.68 -33.17 -24.14
N LEU A 11 -3.20 -32.83 -25.32
CA LEU A 11 -3.31 -31.44 -25.78
C LEU A 11 -4.16 -30.60 -24.82
N ALA A 12 -5.30 -31.12 -24.36
CA ALA A 12 -6.15 -30.42 -23.41
C ALA A 12 -5.47 -30.19 -22.05
N LEU A 13 -4.66 -31.15 -21.57
CA LEU A 13 -3.90 -31.01 -20.32
C LEU A 13 -2.77 -29.98 -20.47
N ASP A 14 -2.06 -29.99 -21.60
CA ASP A 14 -1.00 -29.03 -21.88
C ASP A 14 -1.57 -27.61 -21.99
N GLU A 15 -2.69 -27.45 -22.69
CA GLU A 15 -3.41 -26.17 -22.81
C GLU A 15 -3.91 -25.69 -21.45
N ALA A 16 -4.53 -26.57 -20.64
CA ALA A 16 -4.97 -26.23 -19.29
C ALA A 16 -3.79 -25.80 -18.40
N ARG A 17 -2.64 -26.49 -18.49
CA ARG A 17 -1.44 -26.13 -17.72
C ARG A 17 -0.87 -24.79 -18.18
N GLN A 18 -0.82 -24.54 -19.47
CA GLN A 18 -0.34 -23.28 -20.03
C GLN A 18 -1.25 -22.13 -19.61
N ASN A 19 -2.57 -22.30 -19.72
CA ASN A 19 -3.54 -21.30 -19.31
C ASN A 19 -3.47 -21.03 -17.82
N GLY A 20 -3.43 -22.06 -16.98
CA GLY A 20 -3.31 -21.90 -15.53
C GLY A 20 -2.01 -21.21 -15.10
N TYR A 21 -0.89 -21.46 -15.81
CA TYR A 21 0.36 -20.74 -15.56
C TYR A 21 0.25 -19.26 -15.96
N MET A 22 -0.33 -18.96 -17.13
CA MET A 22 -0.50 -17.57 -17.59
C MET A 22 -1.44 -16.78 -16.67
N GLU A 23 -2.56 -17.38 -16.27
CA GLU A 23 -3.54 -16.77 -15.35
C GLU A 23 -2.92 -16.54 -13.98
N GLY A 24 -2.32 -17.57 -13.37
CA GLY A 24 -1.69 -17.43 -12.05
C GLY A 24 -0.53 -16.43 -12.03
N HIS A 25 0.25 -16.34 -13.12
CA HIS A 25 1.30 -15.33 -13.25
C HIS A 25 0.72 -13.91 -13.41
N ALA A 26 -0.34 -13.75 -14.19
CA ALA A 26 -1.00 -12.46 -14.37
C ALA A 26 -1.62 -11.97 -13.07
N ASP A 27 -2.35 -12.83 -12.36
CA ASP A 27 -3.00 -12.53 -11.08
C ASP A 27 -1.95 -12.17 -10.01
N GLY A 28 -0.90 -12.99 -9.87
CA GLY A 28 0.16 -12.73 -8.90
C GLY A 28 0.93 -11.44 -9.17
N LEU A 29 1.14 -11.09 -10.44
CA LEU A 29 1.76 -9.81 -10.80
C LEU A 29 0.83 -8.63 -10.48
N GLN A 30 -0.47 -8.76 -10.75
CA GLN A 30 -1.45 -7.72 -10.44
C GLN A 30 -1.56 -7.50 -8.93
N GLU A 31 -1.75 -8.55 -8.14
CA GLU A 31 -1.84 -8.47 -6.68
C GLU A 31 -0.56 -7.86 -6.07
N GLY A 32 0.62 -8.28 -6.56
CA GLY A 32 1.90 -7.73 -6.12
C GLY A 32 2.07 -6.26 -6.45
N LEU A 33 1.65 -5.81 -7.63
CA LEU A 33 1.69 -4.40 -8.03
C LEU A 33 0.72 -3.55 -7.20
N GLU A 34 -0.50 -4.01 -7.00
CA GLU A 34 -1.52 -3.30 -6.21
C GLU A 34 -1.07 -3.15 -4.75
N THR A 35 -0.64 -4.25 -4.14
CA THR A 35 -0.14 -4.26 -2.74
C THR A 35 1.11 -3.40 -2.60
N GLY A 36 2.09 -3.56 -3.50
CA GLY A 36 3.34 -2.80 -3.47
C GLY A 36 3.11 -1.30 -3.64
N LEU A 37 2.19 -0.89 -4.51
CA LEU A 37 1.82 0.52 -4.68
C LEU A 37 1.14 1.08 -3.44
N GLN A 38 0.21 0.33 -2.84
CA GLN A 38 -0.48 0.76 -1.62
C GLN A 38 0.48 0.91 -0.44
N GLU A 39 1.32 -0.10 -0.17
CA GLU A 39 2.31 -0.07 0.91
C GLU A 39 3.35 1.03 0.69
N GLY A 40 3.86 1.15 -0.54
CA GLY A 40 4.81 2.19 -0.91
C GLY A 40 4.25 3.60 -0.72
N THR A 41 2.97 3.79 -1.08
CA THR A 41 2.26 5.06 -0.87
C THR A 41 2.15 5.38 0.62
N LEU A 42 1.70 4.43 1.45
CA LEU A 42 1.59 4.64 2.90
C LEU A 42 2.94 4.95 3.53
N LEU A 43 3.99 4.21 3.17
CA LEU A 43 5.34 4.45 3.68
C LEU A 43 5.83 5.87 3.31
N ALA A 44 5.65 6.27 2.06
CA ALA A 44 6.05 7.59 1.58
C ALA A 44 5.29 8.71 2.29
N LEU A 45 3.97 8.57 2.45
CA LEU A 45 3.13 9.56 3.14
C LEU A 45 3.51 9.72 4.60
N ARG A 46 3.71 8.61 5.33
CA ARG A 46 4.17 8.65 6.73
C ARG A 46 5.51 9.36 6.86
N ALA A 47 6.48 9.02 6.01
CA ALA A 47 7.80 9.65 6.03
C ALA A 47 7.74 11.14 5.70
N ALA A 48 6.94 11.53 4.69
CA ALA A 48 6.74 12.92 4.30
C ALA A 48 6.10 13.73 5.44
N LEU A 49 5.07 13.19 6.08
CA LEU A 49 4.38 13.83 7.18
C LEU A 49 5.33 14.06 8.37
N LEU A 50 6.10 13.05 8.78
CA LEU A 50 7.13 13.22 9.82
C LEU A 50 8.17 14.28 9.44
N ARG A 51 8.61 14.30 8.18
CA ARG A 51 9.58 15.30 7.70
C ARG A 51 9.00 16.71 7.73
N MET A 52 7.76 16.89 7.28
CA MET A 52 7.07 18.19 7.26
C MET A 52 6.88 18.73 8.67
N THR A 53 6.37 17.90 9.59
CA THR A 53 6.16 18.29 10.98
C THR A 53 7.49 18.65 11.64
N ASN A 54 8.52 17.82 11.47
CA ASN A 54 9.84 18.12 12.03
C ASN A 54 10.45 19.40 11.47
N HIS A 55 10.21 19.70 10.19
CA HIS A 55 10.71 20.90 9.55
C HIS A 55 9.99 22.17 10.04
N ARG A 56 8.65 22.14 10.19
CA ARG A 56 7.88 23.31 10.64
C ARG A 56 8.02 23.58 12.14
N PHE A 57 8.03 22.52 12.94
CA PHE A 57 7.82 22.63 14.38
C PHE A 57 8.99 22.11 15.24
N GLY A 58 10.02 21.54 14.62
CA GLY A 58 11.10 20.88 15.35
C GLY A 58 10.72 19.46 15.77
N SER A 59 11.44 18.88 16.73
CA SER A 59 11.32 17.46 17.06
C SER A 59 9.92 17.08 17.52
N THR A 60 9.31 16.10 16.84
CA THR A 60 8.05 15.49 17.28
C THR A 60 8.27 14.55 18.47
N ASP A 61 7.24 14.33 19.28
CA ASP A 61 7.28 13.34 20.36
C ASP A 61 7.15 11.89 19.83
N ASN A 62 7.21 10.92 20.73
CA ASN A 62 7.10 9.50 20.37
C ASN A 62 5.67 9.07 20.06
N SER A 63 4.69 9.63 20.75
CA SER A 63 3.26 9.40 20.55
C SER A 63 2.85 9.69 19.11
N PHE A 64 3.23 10.86 18.61
CA PHE A 64 2.98 11.28 17.24
C PHE A 64 3.62 10.33 16.23
N ARG A 65 4.91 10.00 16.41
CA ARG A 65 5.61 9.08 15.50
C ARG A 65 4.93 7.71 15.42
N LEU A 66 4.51 7.16 16.56
CA LEU A 66 3.81 5.89 16.62
C LEU A 66 2.43 5.95 15.95
N ARG A 67 1.69 7.05 16.15
CA ARG A 67 0.37 7.23 15.54
C ARG A 67 0.44 7.37 14.02
N VAL A 68 1.44 8.09 13.51
CA VAL A 68 1.69 8.19 12.07
C VAL A 68 2.10 6.82 11.51
N ALA A 69 2.98 6.10 12.20
CA ALA A 69 3.42 4.77 11.77
C ALA A 69 2.28 3.74 11.72
N SER A 70 1.27 3.84 12.60
CA SER A 70 0.14 2.92 12.64
C SER A 70 -1.01 3.26 11.70
N GLU A 71 -1.01 4.45 11.07
CA GLU A 71 -2.12 4.89 10.22
C GLU A 71 -2.05 4.25 8.83
N ASN A 72 -3.05 3.42 8.49
CA ASN A 72 -3.10 2.64 7.24
C ASN A 72 -4.00 3.26 6.17
N ARG A 73 -4.62 4.41 6.44
CA ARG A 73 -5.49 5.12 5.49
C ARG A 73 -4.74 6.29 4.87
N ALA A 74 -4.46 6.21 3.57
CA ALA A 74 -3.77 7.27 2.83
C ALA A 74 -4.53 8.61 2.93
N GLU A 75 -5.86 8.59 2.85
CA GLU A 75 -6.71 9.78 3.00
C GLU A 75 -6.51 10.49 4.34
N GLN A 76 -6.35 9.72 5.43
CA GLN A 76 -6.11 10.29 6.75
C GLN A 76 -4.74 10.95 6.83
N LEU A 77 -3.72 10.33 6.22
CA LEU A 77 -2.38 10.90 6.13
C LEU A 77 -2.38 12.20 5.32
N TYR A 78 -3.12 12.26 4.20
CA TYR A 78 -3.28 13.50 3.43
C TYR A 78 -4.00 14.59 4.23
N ALA A 79 -5.11 14.26 4.90
CA ALA A 79 -5.82 15.21 5.74
C ALA A 79 -4.91 15.81 6.83
N TRP A 80 -4.05 14.99 7.43
CA TRP A 80 -3.06 15.47 8.39
C TRP A 80 -1.99 16.35 7.74
N MET A 81 -1.56 16.09 6.50
CA MET A 81 -0.64 16.98 5.78
C MET A 81 -1.26 18.37 5.58
N ASP A 82 -2.52 18.44 5.15
CA ASP A 82 -3.23 19.71 4.94
C ASP A 82 -3.39 20.49 6.26
N GLN A 83 -3.68 19.77 7.35
CA GLN A 83 -3.74 20.34 8.70
C GLN A 83 -2.36 20.84 9.15
N ILE A 84 -1.29 20.09 8.93
CA ILE A 84 0.08 20.49 9.28
C ILE A 84 0.48 21.76 8.53
N VAL A 85 0.07 21.94 7.27
CA VAL A 85 0.36 23.16 6.51
C VAL A 85 -0.38 24.37 7.10
N SER A 86 -1.61 24.16 7.57
CA SER A 86 -2.49 25.22 8.09
C SER A 86 -2.30 25.52 9.58
N ALA A 87 -1.73 24.57 10.33
CA ALA A 87 -1.58 24.68 11.78
C ALA A 87 -0.61 25.80 12.18
N SER A 88 -0.96 26.47 13.28
CA SER A 88 -0.18 27.58 13.83
C SER A 88 0.90 27.13 14.82
N GLY A 89 0.85 25.88 15.29
CA GLY A 89 1.80 25.32 16.25
C GLY A 89 1.73 23.79 16.35
N ILE A 90 2.72 23.21 17.04
CA ILE A 90 2.82 21.74 17.22
C ILE A 90 1.71 21.18 18.10
N ASP A 91 1.23 21.95 19.07
CA ASP A 91 0.20 21.52 20.01
C ASP A 91 -1.13 21.26 19.29
N GLU A 92 -1.50 22.13 18.34
CA GLU A 92 -2.69 21.97 17.49
C GLU A 92 -2.59 20.69 16.65
N VAL A 93 -1.40 20.40 16.13
CA VAL A 93 -1.12 19.15 15.42
C VAL A 93 -1.26 17.97 16.37
N GLN A 94 -0.62 17.99 17.54
CA GLN A 94 -0.65 16.86 18.49
C GLN A 94 -2.06 16.58 19.06
N ASP A 95 -2.88 17.60 19.28
CA ASP A 95 -4.26 17.46 19.78
C ASP A 95 -5.20 16.78 18.77
N LEU A 96 -4.94 16.93 17.46
CA LEU A 96 -5.72 16.28 16.40
C LEU A 96 -5.64 14.73 16.45
N PHE A 97 -4.67 14.17 17.17
CA PHE A 97 -4.44 12.73 17.28
C PHE A 97 -5.04 12.09 18.54
N SER A 98 -5.66 12.89 19.41
CA SER A 98 -6.32 12.42 20.64
C SER A 98 -7.79 12.01 20.44
N GLN A 99 -8.29 12.07 19.20
CA GLN A 99 -9.63 11.60 18.78
C GLN A 99 -9.52 10.35 17.91
#